data_AF-A0A8T1FQ35-F1
#
_entry.id   AF-A0A8T1FQ35-F1
#
_cell.length_a   1.000
_cell.length_b   1.000
_cell.length_c   1.000
_cell.angle_alpha   90.00
_cell.angle_beta   90.00
_cell.angle_gamma   90.00
#
_symmetry.space_group_name_H-M   'P 1'
#
loop_
_entity.id
_entity.type
_entity.pdbx_description
1 polymer ?
#
loop_
_entity_poly.entity_id
_entity_poly.type
_entity_poly.pdbx_seq_one_letter_code
_entity_poly.pdbx_strand_id
1 'polypeptide(L)'
;MPSTKPVKSAISSATEFKTLCVTVSKSYKIRVSDEAIRHLRLTMNTSVASAVLLPEAIDVIISPLAKQNKRRYGLDDVRAWLVPPSSANDAESDDEAGCSTDEKLEERSSTTSASC
;
A
#
# COMPACT_ATOMS: atom_id res chain seq x y z
N MET A 1 1.10 -22.81 -37.39
CA MET A 1 0.80 -21.68 -36.48
C MET A 1 2.12 -21.00 -36.13
N PRO A 2 2.34 -19.72 -36.46
CA PRO A 2 3.57 -19.05 -36.02
C PRO A 2 3.48 -18.87 -34.50
N SER A 3 4.45 -19.46 -33.79
CA SER A 3 4.64 -19.22 -32.37
C SER A 3 5.23 -17.81 -32.22
N THR A 4 4.39 -16.85 -31.86
CA THR A 4 4.80 -15.52 -31.43
C THR A 4 5.56 -15.69 -30.11
N LYS A 5 6.87 -15.82 -30.21
CA LYS A 5 7.76 -15.68 -29.05
C LYS A 5 7.40 -14.36 -28.38
N PRO A 6 7.14 -14.31 -27.05
CA PRO A 6 6.91 -13.05 -26.39
C PRO A 6 8.21 -12.25 -26.51
N VAL A 7 8.20 -11.25 -27.37
CA VAL A 7 9.24 -10.23 -27.44
C VAL A 7 9.12 -9.50 -26.12
N LYS A 8 10.02 -9.82 -25.19
CA LYS A 8 10.14 -9.12 -23.90
C LYS A 8 10.77 -7.76 -24.20
N SER A 9 10.04 -6.88 -24.89
CA SER A 9 10.44 -5.50 -25.08
C SER A 9 10.28 -4.82 -23.73
N ALA A 10 11.39 -4.51 -23.07
CA ALA A 10 11.35 -3.65 -21.91
C ALA A 10 10.64 -2.35 -22.31
N ILE A 11 9.56 -2.03 -21.61
CA ILE A 11 8.68 -0.92 -21.94
C ILE A 11 9.41 0.42 -21.82
N SER A 12 10.35 0.51 -20.87
CA SER A 12 11.29 1.62 -20.79
C SER A 12 12.71 1.14 -20.47
N SER A 13 13.70 1.88 -20.99
CA SER A 13 15.12 1.67 -20.68
C SER A 13 15.42 1.99 -19.20
N ALA A 14 16.57 1.54 -18.69
CA ALA A 14 16.92 1.77 -17.29
C ALA A 14 17.12 3.26 -16.97
N THR A 15 17.71 3.98 -17.91
CA THR A 15 18.05 5.39 -17.80
C THR A 15 16.81 6.29 -17.91
N GLU A 16 15.92 6.00 -18.86
CA GLU A 16 14.62 6.70 -18.97
C GLU A 16 13.78 6.52 -17.70
N PHE A 17 13.58 5.27 -17.29
CA PHE A 17 12.78 4.95 -16.12
C PHE A 17 13.36 5.60 -14.85
N LYS A 18 14.68 5.54 -14.67
CA LYS A 18 15.36 6.19 -13.53
C LYS A 18 15.14 7.71 -13.56
N THR A 19 15.23 8.33 -14.73
CA THR A 19 15.02 9.78 -14.88
C THR A 19 13.60 10.18 -14.50
N LEU A 20 12.61 9.41 -14.94
CA LEU A 20 11.20 9.61 -14.56
C LEU A 20 11.00 9.48 -13.06
N CYS A 21 11.42 8.36 -12.44
CA CYS A 21 11.31 8.16 -11.00
C CYS A 21 11.98 9.26 -10.20
N VAL A 22 13.18 9.70 -10.58
CA VAL A 22 13.89 10.78 -9.89
C VAL A 22 13.17 12.11 -10.04
N THR A 23 12.60 12.40 -11.21
CA THR A 23 11.86 13.64 -11.48
C THR A 23 10.60 13.73 -10.63
N VAL A 24 9.80 12.67 -10.63
CA VAL A 24 8.57 12.58 -9.82
C VAL A 24 8.93 12.57 -8.32
N SER A 25 9.92 11.79 -7.89
CA SER A 25 10.34 11.79 -6.47
C SER A 25 10.75 13.19 -5.98
N LYS A 26 11.44 13.97 -6.84
CA LYS A 26 11.84 15.34 -6.54
C LYS A 26 10.66 16.29 -6.41
N SER A 27 9.61 16.17 -7.23
CA SER A 27 8.42 17.01 -7.11
C SER A 27 7.70 16.79 -5.76
N TYR A 28 7.73 15.56 -5.26
CA TYR A 28 7.22 15.19 -3.94
C TYR A 28 8.20 15.38 -2.78
N LYS A 29 9.41 15.92 -3.03
CA LYS A 29 10.48 16.13 -2.02
C LYS A 29 10.91 14.84 -1.29
N ILE A 30 10.78 13.69 -1.94
CA ILE A 30 11.25 12.40 -1.41
C ILE A 30 12.43 11.87 -2.23
N ARG A 31 13.10 10.85 -1.70
CA ARG A 31 14.14 10.10 -2.42
C ARG A 31 13.77 8.63 -2.49
N VAL A 32 13.91 8.05 -3.66
CA VAL A 32 13.79 6.60 -3.87
C VAL A 32 15.18 6.04 -4.12
N SER A 33 15.54 4.95 -3.46
CA SER A 33 16.84 4.29 -3.65
C SER A 33 16.97 3.70 -5.07
N ASP A 34 18.19 3.64 -5.60
CA ASP A 34 18.44 3.06 -6.94
C ASP A 34 17.98 1.60 -7.03
N GLU A 35 18.10 0.85 -5.93
CA GLU A 35 17.64 -0.53 -5.85
C GLU A 35 16.11 -0.64 -5.91
N ALA A 36 15.39 0.27 -5.23
CA ALA A 36 13.95 0.37 -5.35
C ALA A 36 13.51 0.78 -6.76
N ILE A 37 14.21 1.71 -7.41
CA ILE A 37 13.95 2.09 -8.82
C ILE A 37 14.13 0.88 -9.75
N ARG A 38 15.19 0.09 -9.56
CA ARG A 38 15.45 -1.13 -10.35
C ARG A 38 14.31 -2.13 -10.23
N HIS A 39 13.84 -2.37 -9.01
CA HIS A 39 12.72 -3.27 -8.74
C HIS A 39 11.40 -2.74 -9.31
N LEU A 40 11.11 -1.45 -9.10
CA LEU A 40 9.91 -0.82 -9.64
C LEU A 40 9.85 -0.92 -11.16
N ARG A 41 10.98 -0.69 -11.84
CA ARG A 41 11.09 -0.86 -13.30
C ARG A 41 10.77 -2.29 -13.73
N LEU A 42 11.30 -3.29 -13.03
CA LEU A 42 11.06 -4.69 -13.35
C LEU A 42 9.57 -5.02 -13.25
N THR A 43 8.92 -4.59 -12.16
CA THR A 43 7.48 -4.78 -11.95
C THR A 43 6.67 -4.06 -13.04
N MET A 44 6.92 -2.77 -13.28
CA MET A 44 6.13 -1.97 -14.22
C MET A 44 6.30 -2.42 -15.67
N ASN A 45 7.49 -2.90 -16.07
CA ASN A 45 7.70 -3.48 -17.40
C ASN A 45 6.87 -4.76 -17.65
N THR A 46 6.35 -5.38 -16.58
CA THR A 46 5.48 -6.57 -16.69
C THR A 46 4.00 -6.26 -16.48
N SER A 47 3.67 -5.24 -15.68
CA SER A 47 2.29 -4.92 -15.30
C SER A 47 1.67 -3.77 -16.10
N VAL A 48 2.47 -2.83 -16.59
CA VAL A 48 1.97 -1.69 -17.36
C VAL A 48 1.87 -2.10 -18.82
N ALA A 49 0.73 -1.82 -19.48
CA ALA A 49 0.50 -2.24 -20.86
C ALA A 49 1.32 -1.43 -21.90
N SER A 50 1.77 -0.21 -21.56
CA SER A 50 2.44 0.70 -22.49
C SER A 50 3.38 1.69 -21.80
N ALA A 51 4.44 2.10 -22.50
CA ALA A 51 5.43 3.07 -22.01
C ALA A 51 4.83 4.46 -21.78
N VAL A 52 3.80 4.79 -22.54
CA VAL A 52 3.09 6.07 -22.44
C VAL A 52 2.41 6.23 -21.09
N LEU A 53 2.07 5.11 -20.42
CA LEU A 53 1.42 5.10 -19.11
C LEU A 53 2.42 5.14 -17.94
N LEU A 54 3.73 5.00 -18.21
CA LEU A 54 4.74 4.96 -17.15
C LEU A 54 4.80 6.25 -16.31
N PRO A 55 4.75 7.46 -16.88
CA PRO A 55 4.79 8.68 -16.07
C PRO A 55 3.64 8.75 -15.08
N GLU A 56 2.42 8.43 -15.52
CA GLU A 56 1.21 8.44 -14.68
C GLU A 56 1.28 7.33 -13.63
N ALA A 57 1.65 6.12 -14.02
CA ALA A 57 1.76 5.01 -13.07
C ALA A 57 2.86 5.25 -12.01
N ILE A 58 3.98 5.88 -12.37
CA ILE A 58 5.01 6.29 -11.40
C ILE A 58 4.46 7.35 -10.43
N ASP A 59 3.69 8.32 -10.93
CA ASP A 59 3.07 9.36 -10.09
C ASP A 59 2.08 8.77 -9.09
N VAL A 60 1.21 7.87 -9.54
CA VAL A 60 0.25 7.14 -8.68
C VAL A 60 0.95 6.35 -7.58
N ILE A 61 2.12 5.77 -7.86
CA ILE A 61 2.90 5.01 -6.87
C ILE A 61 3.62 5.94 -5.90
N ILE A 62 4.19 7.06 -6.38
CA ILE A 62 5.01 7.96 -5.55
C ILE A 62 4.17 8.91 -4.69
N SER A 63 3.03 9.38 -5.19
CA SER A 63 2.15 10.31 -4.48
C SER A 63 1.77 9.85 -3.08
N PRO A 64 1.30 8.61 -2.85
CA PRO A 64 0.96 8.15 -1.52
C PRO A 64 2.20 7.85 -0.66
N LEU A 65 3.35 7.51 -1.27
CA LEU A 65 4.62 7.44 -0.52
C LEU A 65 4.93 8.81 0.09
N ALA A 66 4.78 9.89 -0.66
CA ALA A 66 5.02 11.25 -0.16
C ALA A 66 4.19 11.59 1.10
N LYS A 67 2.99 11.01 1.23
CA LYS A 67 2.10 11.21 2.39
C LYS A 67 2.56 10.50 3.66
N GLN A 68 3.45 9.52 3.56
CA GLN A 68 3.95 8.76 4.72
C GLN A 68 5.06 9.49 5.52
N ASN A 69 5.36 10.76 5.20
CA ASN A 69 6.33 11.61 5.89
C ASN A 69 7.76 11.04 6.01
N LYS A 70 8.14 10.02 5.22
CA LYS A 70 9.55 9.57 5.14
C LYS A 70 10.27 10.34 4.05
N ARG A 71 11.55 10.67 4.32
CA ARG A 71 12.42 11.35 3.34
C ARG A 71 13.07 10.41 2.33
N ARG A 72 13.21 9.12 2.65
CA ARG A 72 13.85 8.12 1.78
C ARG A 72 13.08 6.80 1.81
N TYR A 73 12.93 6.18 0.64
CA TYR A 73 12.25 4.90 0.44
C TYR A 73 13.22 3.86 -0.12
N GLY A 74 13.32 2.75 0.59
CA GLY A 74 14.10 1.57 0.24
C GLY A 74 13.32 0.56 -0.58
N LEU A 75 13.97 -0.57 -0.89
CA LEU A 75 13.33 -1.67 -1.60
C LEU A 75 12.15 -2.25 -0.81
N ASP A 76 12.32 -2.47 0.49
CA ASP A 76 11.28 -3.06 1.34
C ASP A 76 10.03 -2.18 1.42
N ASP A 77 10.21 -0.86 1.49
CA ASP A 77 9.09 0.09 1.49
C ASP A 77 8.30 -0.01 0.17
N VAL A 78 8.98 -0.11 -0.97
CA VAL A 78 8.33 -0.27 -2.28
C VAL A 78 7.67 -1.65 -2.41
N ARG A 79 8.31 -2.71 -1.90
CA ARG A 79 7.75 -4.06 -1.92
C ARG A 79 6.45 -4.15 -1.11
N ALA A 80 6.45 -3.62 0.12
CA ALA A 80 5.26 -3.61 0.97
C ALA A 80 4.06 -2.93 0.30
N TRP A 81 4.31 -1.92 -0.54
CA TRP A 81 3.30 -1.19 -1.31
C TRP A 81 2.83 -1.89 -2.58
N LEU A 82 3.67 -2.71 -3.21
CA LEU A 82 3.32 -3.50 -4.39
C LEU A 82 2.55 -4.78 -4.04
N VAL A 83 2.42 -5.11 -2.76
CA VAL A 83 1.54 -6.19 -2.32
C VAL A 83 0.09 -5.74 -2.55
N PRO A 84 -0.71 -6.48 -3.34
CA PRO A 84 -2.13 -6.20 -3.47
C PRO A 84 -2.77 -6.13 -2.07
N PRO A 85 -3.69 -5.18 -1.81
CA PRO A 85 -4.44 -5.21 -0.57
C PRO A 85 -5.08 -6.60 -0.45
N SER A 86 -4.82 -7.28 0.67
CA SER A 86 -5.46 -8.56 0.97
C SER A 86 -6.95 -8.37 0.77
N SER A 87 -7.57 -9.18 -0.09
CA SER A 87 -9.02 -9.25 -0.21
C SER A 87 -9.55 -9.85 1.09
N ALA A 88 -9.57 -9.05 2.16
CA ALA A 88 -10.42 -9.32 3.30
C ALA A 88 -11.85 -9.24 2.76
N ASN A 89 -12.35 -10.42 2.39
CA ASN A 89 -13.74 -10.79 2.21
C ASN A 89 -14.72 -9.66 2.61
N ASP A 90 -15.32 -8.99 1.61
CA ASP A 90 -16.63 -8.36 1.77
C ASP A 90 -17.69 -9.47 1.89
N ALA A 91 -17.55 -10.31 2.92
CA ALA A 91 -18.58 -11.25 3.36
C ALA A 91 -19.00 -10.81 4.76
N GLU A 92 -19.70 -9.68 4.83
CA GLU A 92 -20.77 -9.56 5.80
C GLU A 92 -21.79 -10.65 5.45
N SER A 93 -21.64 -11.80 6.10
CA SER A 93 -22.56 -12.92 6.01
C SER A 93 -23.01 -13.24 7.43
N ASP A 94 -24.10 -12.57 7.79
CA ASP A 94 -25.32 -13.10 8.40
C ASP A 94 -25.28 -13.80 9.76
N ASP A 95 -26.30 -13.43 10.54
CA ASP A 95 -26.72 -13.81 11.89
C ASP A 95 -26.24 -15.17 12.44
N GLU A 96 -25.76 -15.16 13.70
CA GLU A 96 -26.11 -16.22 14.65
C GLU A 96 -26.25 -15.63 16.07
N ALA A 97 -27.44 -15.81 16.62
CA ALA A 97 -27.87 -15.33 17.90
C ALA A 97 -27.27 -16.16 19.05
N GLY A 98 -26.96 -15.48 20.15
CA GLY A 98 -27.05 -16.03 21.50
C GLY A 98 -25.74 -16.35 22.22
N CYS A 99 -25.37 -15.52 23.20
CA CYS A 99 -25.09 -16.02 24.55
C CYS A 99 -25.18 -14.89 25.60
N SER A 100 -26.28 -14.90 26.33
CA SER A 100 -26.44 -14.54 27.75
C SER A 100 -25.41 -13.60 28.39
N THR A 101 -25.78 -12.33 28.61
CA THR A 101 -25.18 -11.54 29.70
C THR A 101 -25.99 -11.80 30.97
N ASP A 102 -25.44 -12.69 31.79
CA ASP A 102 -25.84 -12.97 33.15
C ASP A 102 -25.61 -11.72 34.03
N GLU A 103 -26.63 -11.46 34.84
CA GLU A 103 -26.79 -10.50 35.91
C GLU A 103 -25.59 -10.30 36.85
N LYS A 104 -25.22 -9.04 37.10
CA LYS A 104 -24.78 -8.64 38.46
C LYS A 104 -25.08 -7.19 38.75
N LEU A 105 -26.16 -6.97 39.48
CA LEU A 105 -26.57 -5.68 40.04
C LEU A 105 -25.50 -5.17 41.02
N GLU A 106 -25.15 -3.90 40.85
CA GLU A 106 -24.37 -3.13 41.81
C GLU A 106 -25.18 -2.92 43.09
N GLU A 107 -24.75 -3.51 44.21
CA GLU A 107 -25.15 -3.05 45.53
C GLU A 107 -24.04 -2.16 46.11
N ARG A 108 -24.25 -0.86 45.90
CA ARG A 108 -23.47 0.24 46.42
C ARG A 108 -23.50 0.23 47.95
N SER A 109 -22.40 -0.20 48.56
CA SER A 109 -22.21 -0.12 50.00
C SER A 109 -21.90 1.32 50.44
N SER A 110 -22.48 1.67 51.59
CA SER A 110 -21.99 2.67 52.56
C SER A 110 -22.31 4.14 52.30
N THR A 111 -23.40 4.62 52.92
CA THR A 111 -23.52 6.01 53.40
C THR A 111 -23.82 6.01 54.89
N THR A 112 -22.74 6.18 55.65
CA THR A 112 -22.54 7.12 56.77
C THR A 112 -23.66 7.35 57.79
N SER A 113 -23.32 7.02 59.04
CA SER A 113 -23.97 7.39 60.30
C SER A 113 -24.14 8.90 60.53
N ALA A 114 -25.26 9.29 61.15
CA ALA A 114 -25.44 10.46 62.03
C ALA A 114 -26.74 10.25 62.84
N SER A 115 -26.69 10.08 64.17
CA SER A 115 -26.90 11.13 65.21
C SER A 115 -28.29 11.80 65.12
N CYS A 116 -29.14 11.88 66.15
CA CYS A 116 -28.98 11.88 67.61
C CYS A 116 -30.11 11.12 68.30
#